data_AF-A0A6I4YWS1-F1
#
_entry.id   AF-A0A6I4YWS1-F1
#
_cell.length_a   1.000
_cell.length_b   1.000
_cell.length_c   1.000
_cell.angle_alpha   90.00
_cell.angle_beta   90.00
_cell.angle_gamma   90.00
#
_symmetry.space_group_name_H-M   'P 1'
#
loop_
_entity.id
_entity.type
_entity.pdbx_description
1 polymer ?
#
loop_
_entity_poly.entity_id
_entity_poly.type
_entity_poly.pdbx_seq_one_letter_code
_entity_poly.pdbx_strand_id
1 'polypeptide(L)' 'MLRGNVARAVGAGVGRRRLAKVWSLPWLGQTVASVCWISSMLASGIGSPGDWLQVCAASAWLVANIAALVATEGD' A
#
# COMPACT_ATOMS: atom_id res chain seq x y z
N MET A 1 -25.43 26.86 -12.67
CA MET A 1 -25.89 25.53 -12.19
C MET A 1 -25.13 24.36 -12.84
N LEU A 2 -24.93 24.33 -14.17
CA LEU A 2 -24.28 23.21 -14.88
C LEU A 2 -22.84 22.89 -14.40
N ARG A 3 -22.01 23.91 -14.14
CA ARG A 3 -20.62 23.74 -13.67
C ARG A 3 -20.51 23.10 -12.28
N GLY A 4 -21.48 23.33 -11.40
CA GLY A 4 -21.48 22.76 -10.04
C GLY A 4 -21.74 21.25 -10.04
N ASN A 5 -22.57 20.77 -10.96
CA ASN A 5 -22.88 19.35 -11.10
C ASN A 5 -21.69 18.56 -11.67
N VAL A 6 -20.93 19.15 -12.60
CA VAL A 6 -19.72 18.53 -13.16
C VAL A 6 -18.62 18.42 -12.10
N ALA A 7 -18.37 19.46 -11.31
CA ALA A 7 -17.38 19.41 -10.24
C ALA A 7 -17.71 18.33 -9.19
N ARG A 8 -18.99 18.20 -8.80
CA ARG A 8 -19.45 17.14 -7.88
C ARG A 8 -19.34 15.74 -8.49
N ALA A 9 -19.66 15.56 -9.77
CA ALA A 9 -19.55 14.27 -10.45
C ALA A 9 -18.09 13.82 -10.62
N VAL A 10 -17.17 14.77 -10.91
CA VAL A 10 -15.73 14.50 -10.98
C VAL A 10 -15.20 14.12 -9.59
N GLY A 11 -15.53 14.89 -8.54
CA GLY A 11 -15.13 14.57 -7.17
C GLY A 11 -15.63 13.20 -6.68
N ALA A 12 -16.90 12.87 -6.95
CA ALA A 12 -17.47 11.56 -6.63
C ALA A 12 -16.81 10.41 -7.43
N GLY A 13 -16.41 10.67 -8.68
CA GLY A 13 -15.70 9.71 -9.54
C GLY A 13 -14.24 9.48 -9.12
N VAL A 14 -13.58 10.49 -8.54
CA VAL A 14 -12.23 10.36 -7.96
C VAL A 14 -12.29 9.54 -6.67
N GLY A 15 -13.23 9.83 -5.75
CA GLY A 15 -13.40 9.08 -4.51
C GLY A 15 -13.71 7.59 -4.73
N ARG A 16 -14.56 7.27 -5.72
CA ARG A 16 -14.90 5.88 -6.06
C ARG A 16 -13.73 5.10 -6.67
N ARG A 17 -12.86 5.75 -7.45
CA ARG A 17 -11.62 5.14 -7.97
C ARG A 17 -10.56 4.94 -6.89
N ARG A 18 -10.46 5.86 -5.90
CA ARG A 18 -9.59 5.69 -4.73
C ARG A 18 -10.04 4.47 -3.91
N LEU A 19 -11.32 4.37 -3.55
CA LEU A 19 -11.88 3.22 -2.83
C LEU A 19 -11.72 1.89 -3.57
N ALA A 20 -11.91 1.87 -4.88
CA ALA A 20 -11.65 0.68 -5.71
C ALA A 20 -10.17 0.28 -5.74
N LYS A 21 -9.25 1.24 -5.52
CA LYS A 21 -7.80 0.98 -5.44
C LYS A 21 -7.42 0.36 -4.10
N VAL A 22 -8.08 0.75 -3.00
CA VAL A 22 -7.93 0.16 -1.65
C VAL A 22 -8.33 -1.31 -1.63
N TRP A 23 -9.39 -1.66 -2.35
CA TRP A 23 -9.87 -3.04 -2.51
C TRP A 23 -9.29 -3.75 -3.73
N SER A 24 -8.30 -3.15 -4.39
CA SER A 24 -7.65 -3.78 -5.52
C SER A 24 -6.84 -4.95 -4.99
N LEU A 25 -7.31 -6.18 -5.26
CA LEU A 25 -6.60 -7.44 -5.06
C LEU A 25 -5.06 -7.34 -5.24
N PRO A 26 -4.52 -6.64 -6.25
CA PRO A 26 -3.07 -6.46 -6.40
C PRO A 26 -2.37 -5.72 -5.25
N TRP A 27 -3.01 -4.76 -4.57
CA TRP A 27 -2.41 -4.08 -3.41
C TRP A 27 -2.31 -5.04 -2.22
N LEU A 28 -3.39 -5.77 -1.92
CA LEU A 28 -3.41 -6.80 -0.88
C LEU A 28 -2.37 -7.89 -1.16
N GLY A 29 -2.23 -8.30 -2.43
CA GLY A 29 -1.22 -9.26 -2.86
C GLY A 29 0.22 -8.79 -2.59
N GLN A 30 0.54 -7.51 -2.84
CA GLN A 30 1.86 -6.94 -2.56
C GLN A 30 2.15 -6.86 -1.06
N THR A 31 1.16 -6.49 -0.25
CA THR A 31 1.28 -6.44 1.21
C THR A 31 1.49 -7.85 1.78
N VAL A 32 0.72 -8.85 1.35
CA VAL A 32 0.87 -10.24 1.79
C VAL A 32 2.19 -10.85 1.33
N ALA A 33 2.62 -10.58 0.10
CA ALA A 33 3.92 -11.04 -0.40
C ALA A 33 5.09 -10.46 0.41
N SER A 34 5.03 -9.17 0.75
CA SER A 34 6.02 -8.50 1.61
C SER A 34 6.06 -9.12 3.02
N VAL A 35 4.90 -9.37 3.63
CA VAL A 35 4.82 -10.04 4.94
C VAL A 35 5.39 -11.46 4.88
N CYS A 36 5.02 -12.24 3.86
CA CYS A 36 5.53 -13.59 3.67
C CYS A 36 7.06 -13.62 3.51
N TRP A 37 7.63 -12.63 2.80
CA TRP A 37 9.07 -12.46 2.67
C TRP A 37 9.74 -12.18 4.03
N ILE A 38 9.20 -11.23 4.81
CA ILE A 38 9.72 -10.92 6.14
C ILE A 38 9.64 -12.14 7.06
N SER A 39 8.51 -12.86 7.07
CA SER A 39 8.34 -14.09 7.85
C SER A 39 9.33 -15.18 7.44
N SER A 40 9.61 -15.33 6.14
CA SER A 40 10.63 -16.28 5.67
C SER A 40 12.04 -15.90 6.13
N MET A 41 12.40 -14.61 6.16
CA MET A 41 13.70 -14.15 6.67
C MET A 41 13.85 -14.40 8.17
N LEU A 42 12.78 -14.19 8.94
CA LEU A 42 12.76 -14.48 10.38
C LEU A 42 12.83 -15.98 10.67
N ALA A 43 12.20 -16.82 9.84
CA ALA A 43 12.24 -18.28 9.96
C ALA A 43 13.58 -18.89 9.52
N SER A 44 14.23 -18.32 8.50
CA SER A 44 15.56 -18.76 8.01
C SER A 44 16.70 -18.41 8.97
N GLY A 45 16.45 -17.50 9.92
CA GLY A 45 17.46 -17.00 10.85
C GLY A 45 18.28 -15.87 10.25
N ILE A 46 18.51 -14.83 11.04
CA ILE A 46 19.30 -13.65 10.65
C ILE A 46 20.75 -13.93 11.06
N GLY A 47 21.55 -14.42 10.12
CA GLY A 47 22.92 -14.90 10.37
C GLY A 47 23.99 -13.86 10.07
N SER A 48 23.68 -12.84 9.27
CA SER A 48 24.61 -11.81 8.80
C SER A 48 24.07 -10.39 9.01
N PRO A 49 24.94 -9.37 9.18
CA PRO A 49 24.52 -7.96 9.14
C PRO A 49 23.73 -7.57 7.88
N GLY A 50 23.94 -8.27 6.76
CA GLY A 50 23.20 -8.05 5.50
C GLY A 50 21.72 -8.45 5.58
N ASP A 51 21.39 -9.45 6.39
CA ASP A 51 20.01 -9.96 6.54
C ASP A 51 19.14 -8.91 7.27
N TRP A 52 19.74 -8.14 8.18
CA TRP A 52 19.08 -7.01 8.85
C TRP A 52 18.69 -5.90 7.88
N LEU A 53 19.59 -5.54 6.95
CA LEU A 53 19.29 -4.56 5.90
C LEU A 53 18.13 -5.04 5.00
N GLN A 54 18.06 -6.34 4.73
CA GLN A 54 17.03 -6.94 3.90
C GLN A 54 15.65 -6.92 4.58
N VAL A 55 15.60 -7.25 5.88
CA VAL A 55 14.38 -7.14 6.69
C VAL A 55 13.92 -5.68 6.81
N CYS A 56 14.86 -4.75 7.01
CA CYS A 56 14.55 -3.32 7.05
C CYS A 56 13.99 -2.81 5.71
N ALA A 57 14.58 -3.22 4.58
CA ALA A 57 14.08 -2.85 3.26
C ALA A 57 12.68 -3.41 2.98
N ALA A 58 12.43 -4.69 3.32
CA ALA A 58 11.12 -5.29 3.19
C ALA A 58 10.07 -4.62 4.09
N SER A 59 10.45 -4.24 5.31
CA SER A 59 9.58 -3.50 6.24
C SER A 59 9.29 -2.08 5.75
N ALA A 60 10.28 -1.38 5.21
CA ALA A 60 10.09 -0.06 4.60
C ALA A 60 9.16 -0.14 3.38
N TRP A 61 9.25 -1.21 2.59
CA TRP A 61 8.34 -1.46 1.48
C TRP A 61 6.90 -1.71 1.95
N LEU A 62 6.71 -2.47 3.03
CA LEU A 62 5.41 -2.67 3.67
C LEU A 62 4.81 -1.34 4.16
N VAL A 63 5.61 -0.51 4.84
CA VAL A 63 5.21 0.82 5.31
C VAL A 63 4.86 1.74 4.15
N ALA A 64 5.63 1.74 3.07
CA ALA A 64 5.34 2.54 1.87
C ALA A 64 4.01 2.13 1.21
N ASN A 65 3.70 0.83 1.16
CA ASN A 65 2.43 0.35 0.64
C ASN A 65 1.25 0.82 1.52
N ILE A 66 1.40 0.80 2.84
CA ILE A 66 0.40 1.32 3.81
C ILE A 66 0.29 2.85 3.73
N ALA A 67 1.40 3.57 3.62
CA ALA A 67 1.39 5.03 3.49
C ALA A 67 0.72 5.47 2.18
N ALA A 68 0.94 4.74 1.09
CA ALA A 68 0.24 4.97 -0.18
C ALA A 68 -1.28 4.75 -0.06
N LEU A 69 -1.74 3.96 0.91
CA LEU A 69 -3.15 3.81 1.23
C LEU A 69 -3.67 5.02 2.03
N VAL A 70 -3.02 5.38 3.13
CA VAL A 70 -3.44 6.50 4.00
C VAL A 70 -3.39 7.85 3.27
N ALA A 71 -2.40 8.06 2.40
CA ALA A 71 -2.32 9.26 1.56
C ALA A 71 -3.50 9.40 0.60
N THR A 72 -4.23 8.32 0.30
CA THR A 72 -5.45 8.41 -0.51
C THR A 72 -6.69 8.87 0.26
N GLU A 73 -6.67 8.80 1.60
CA GLU A 73 -7.79 9.21 2.47
C GLU A 73 -7.69 10.66 2.96
N GLY A 74 -6.56 11.35 2.72
CA GLY A 74 -6.27 12.69 3.25
C GLY A 74 -6.44 13.90 2.30
N ASP A 75 -6.96 13.72 1.08
CA ASP A 75 -7.35 14.81 0.14
C ASP A 75 -8.87 14.84 -0.09
#